data_AF-A0A7C0UGQ8-F1
#
_entry.id   AF-A0A7C0UGQ8-F1
#
_cell.length_a   1.000
_cell.length_b   1.000
_cell.length_c   1.000
_cell.angle_alpha   90.00
_cell.angle_beta   90.00
_cell.angle_gamma   90.00
#
_symmetry.space_group_name_H-M   'P 1'
#
loop_
_entity.id
_entity.type
_entity.pdbx_description
1 polymer ?
#
loop_
_entity_poly.entity_id
_entity_poly.type
_entity_poly.pdbx_seq_one_letter_code
_entity_poly.pdbx_strand_id
1 'polypeptide(L)'
;MSFSEREELAEMTVQKTRLKIGGMMCSFCSQTIEKALRRTRGVQSVNVSLAHSEALIEHDADVIRAEGIRKILRGLGYTVKDPSEIQDFEEEDRALRREFHRMVFGGAFAVTATIIVALNWFGYTLPYQKWLMGVMATIVLFGGGAHILKMSLLALRRWIFNQHVLLTFGAAGAYFAGVMGFFYEIPDFFPPVIYLTAFHLLSGYLSGLVKTRSSQAVRKLLSLQPLTASRIVIDKKVSEREMEIPVEELKRGDMVRVRPGDRIPVDGRIVEGVTSIDQSLVTGESLPVDKGIGDEVIGGSINRTGSIVVEVTRVGEDSFLRRVAQYVEEAKALKPGIILLSDRVLNIYVPAVLIISILSFLFWYFGIVLLGKTPSLLVATYAALSVLIIGYPCALGMAMPLALIRGSGLGADKGILMRSGEAFQAFRDVEKIVFDKTGTITLGRPVVTRVETFSEEDTGEILLIAASVERLSE
;
A
#
# COMPACT_ATOMS: atom_id res chain seq x y z
N MET A 1 31.59 -2.66 38.07
CA MET A 1 30.67 -3.04 36.98
C MET A 1 31.44 -2.92 35.68
N SER A 2 31.70 -4.06 35.03
CA SER A 2 32.45 -4.12 33.78
C SER A 2 31.62 -3.51 32.64
N PHE A 3 32.29 -3.12 31.56
CA PHE A 3 31.64 -2.66 30.34
C PHE A 3 30.68 -3.72 29.74
N SER A 4 30.89 -5.01 30.04
CA SER A 4 30.01 -6.11 29.61
C SER A 4 28.69 -6.17 30.38
N GLU A 5 28.66 -5.78 31.66
CA GLU A 5 27.41 -5.76 32.46
C GLU A 5 26.47 -4.61 32.05
N ARG A 6 26.95 -3.62 31.29
CA ARG A 6 26.11 -2.55 30.74
C ARG A 6 25.49 -2.89 29.37
N GLU A 7 26.01 -3.90 28.66
CA GLU A 7 25.43 -4.37 27.40
C GLU A 7 24.34 -5.45 27.61
N GLU A 8 24.39 -6.21 28.70
CA GLU A 8 23.40 -7.27 28.99
C GLU A 8 22.05 -6.76 29.57
N LEU A 9 21.93 -5.48 29.94
CA LEU A 9 20.69 -4.90 30.51
C LEU A 9 19.90 -4.02 29.52
N ALA A 10 20.26 -4.03 28.24
CA ALA A 10 19.53 -3.34 27.18
C ALA A 10 19.29 -4.26 25.98
N GLU A 11 18.76 -5.47 26.21
CA GLU A 11 17.92 -6.11 25.19
C GLU A 11 16.69 -5.22 24.98
N MET A 12 16.83 -4.22 24.11
CA MET A 12 15.71 -3.41 23.65
C MET A 12 14.66 -4.37 23.10
N THR A 13 13.45 -4.37 23.67
CA THR A 13 12.31 -5.18 23.21
C THR A 13 11.75 -4.60 21.91
N VAL A 14 12.58 -4.63 20.86
CA VAL A 14 12.23 -4.12 19.53
C VAL A 14 11.15 -5.02 18.95
N GLN A 15 9.93 -4.52 18.93
CA GLN A 15 8.79 -5.17 18.30
C GLN A 15 8.52 -4.58 16.92
N LYS A 16 8.22 -5.47 15.98
CA LYS A 16 7.68 -5.10 14.68
C LYS A 16 6.16 -5.11 14.74
N THR A 17 5.55 -4.02 14.34
CA THR A 17 4.09 -3.93 14.22
C THR A 17 3.73 -3.54 12.80
N ARG A 18 2.92 -4.39 12.17
CA ARG A 18 2.38 -4.16 10.83
C ARG A 18 0.93 -3.72 10.93
N LEU A 19 0.56 -2.71 10.16
CA LEU A 19 -0.77 -2.11 10.19
C LEU A 19 -1.24 -1.82 8.77
N LYS A 20 -2.50 -2.16 8.48
CA LYS A 20 -3.16 -1.73 7.24
C LYS A 20 -3.77 -0.35 7.46
N ILE A 21 -3.46 0.59 6.58
CA ILE A 21 -3.82 2.00 6.68
C ILE A 21 -4.78 2.39 5.55
N GLY A 22 -6.05 2.55 5.92
CA GLY A 22 -7.09 3.07 5.03
C GLY A 22 -7.03 4.60 4.90
N GLY A 23 -7.41 5.10 3.73
CA GLY A 23 -7.42 6.54 3.41
C GLY A 23 -6.09 7.09 2.87
N MET A 24 -5.10 6.23 2.58
CA MET A 24 -3.87 6.66 1.89
C MET A 24 -4.11 6.78 0.38
N MET A 25 -4.12 8.01 -0.12
CA MET A 25 -4.49 8.35 -1.49
C MET A 25 -3.30 8.59 -2.42
N CYS A 26 -2.19 9.12 -1.89
CA CYS A 26 -1.01 9.42 -2.69
C CYS A 26 0.25 9.42 -1.80
N SER A 27 1.41 9.65 -2.42
CA SER A 27 2.72 9.53 -1.78
C SER A 27 2.90 10.51 -0.60
N PHE A 28 2.17 11.63 -0.60
CA PHE A 28 2.08 12.55 0.54
C PHE A 28 1.49 11.93 1.82
N CYS A 29 0.59 10.95 1.69
CA CYS A 29 0.03 10.27 2.85
C CYS A 29 1.10 9.43 3.54
N SER A 30 1.91 8.68 2.78
CA SER A 30 3.03 7.90 3.33
C SER A 30 4.02 8.80 4.06
N GLN A 31 4.37 9.97 3.49
CA GLN A 31 5.26 10.92 4.17
C GLN A 31 4.71 11.47 5.47
N THR A 32 3.43 11.84 5.48
CA THR A 32 2.75 12.38 6.66
C THR A 32 2.81 11.38 7.81
N ILE A 33 2.57 10.10 7.50
CA ILE A 33 2.65 8.99 8.46
C ILE A 33 4.09 8.77 8.92
N GLU A 34 5.05 8.64 8.00
CA GLU A 34 6.47 8.45 8.32
C GLU A 34 6.99 9.55 9.24
N LYS A 35 6.71 10.82 8.91
CA LYS A 35 7.18 11.98 9.69
C LYS A 35 6.55 12.04 11.08
N ALA A 36 5.27 11.67 11.20
CA ALA A 36 4.59 11.63 12.50
C ALA A 36 5.17 10.52 13.39
N LEU A 37 5.36 9.33 12.84
CA LEU A 37 5.83 8.17 13.60
C LEU A 37 7.32 8.27 13.94
N ARG A 38 8.19 8.72 13.02
CA ARG A 38 9.63 8.93 13.31
C ARG A 38 9.90 9.97 14.40
N ARG A 39 8.98 10.91 14.63
CA ARG A 39 9.08 11.89 15.72
C ARG A 39 8.61 11.34 17.07
N THR A 40 8.06 10.14 17.10
CA THR A 40 7.51 9.53 18.30
C THR A 40 8.62 8.78 19.03
N ARG A 41 8.81 9.07 20.32
CA ARG A 41 9.80 8.39 21.16
C ARG A 41 9.50 6.89 21.21
N GLY A 42 10.53 6.06 21.07
CA GLY A 42 10.39 4.60 21.02
C GLY A 42 10.25 4.03 19.61
N VAL A 43 9.97 4.84 18.59
CA VAL A 43 9.94 4.37 17.19
C VAL A 43 11.35 4.43 16.60
N GLN A 44 11.85 3.29 16.10
CA GLN A 44 13.20 3.16 15.53
C GLN A 44 13.17 3.28 14.00
N SER A 45 12.26 2.55 13.35
CA SER A 45 12.11 2.59 11.91
C SER A 45 10.63 2.57 11.50
N VAL A 46 10.33 3.21 10.37
CA VAL A 46 8.98 3.31 9.81
C VAL A 46 9.09 3.17 8.31
N ASN A 47 8.43 2.15 7.76
CA ASN A 47 8.28 1.93 6.34
C ASN A 47 6.79 1.94 5.99
N VAL A 48 6.37 2.82 5.09
CA VAL A 48 4.98 2.90 4.64
C VAL A 48 4.93 2.57 3.15
N SER A 49 4.20 1.52 2.80
CA SER A 49 3.92 1.13 1.42
C SER A 49 2.58 1.71 0.99
N LEU A 50 2.61 2.71 0.10
CA LEU A 50 1.39 3.25 -0.51
C LEU A 50 0.69 2.19 -1.36
N ALA A 51 1.46 1.39 -2.10
CA ALA A 51 0.97 0.34 -2.99
C ALA A 51 0.15 -0.71 -2.22
N HIS A 52 0.64 -1.13 -1.05
CA HIS A 52 -0.04 -2.15 -0.23
C HIS A 52 -1.03 -1.57 0.79
N SER A 53 -1.09 -0.24 0.93
CA SER A 53 -1.85 0.42 2.00
C SER A 53 -1.40 -0.03 3.40
N GLU A 54 -0.11 -0.23 3.61
CA GLU A 54 0.43 -0.84 4.83
C GLU A 54 1.59 -0.04 5.39
N ALA A 55 1.79 -0.13 6.71
CA ALA A 55 2.98 0.35 7.38
C ALA A 55 3.59 -0.75 8.23
N LEU A 56 4.92 -0.86 8.18
CA LEU A 56 5.75 -1.66 9.06
C LEU A 56 6.52 -0.71 9.97
N ILE A 57 6.33 -0.85 11.28
CA ILE A 57 6.94 -0.01 12.30
C ILE A 57 7.79 -0.89 13.22
N GLU A 58 9.06 -0.56 13.36
CA GLU A 58 9.93 -1.10 14.42
C GLU A 58 9.92 -0.12 15.58
N HIS A 59 9.52 -0.60 16.76
CA HIS A 59 9.39 0.22 17.94
C HIS A 59 9.78 -0.56 19.20
N ASP A 60 10.21 0.19 20.21
CA ASP A 60 10.49 -0.29 21.54
C ASP A 60 9.16 -0.44 22.31
N ALA A 61 8.81 -1.70 22.59
CA ALA A 61 7.52 -2.06 23.19
C ALA A 61 7.35 -1.52 24.62
N ASP A 62 8.44 -1.21 25.30
CA ASP A 62 8.45 -0.65 26.65
C ASP A 62 8.16 0.86 26.63
N VAL A 63 8.50 1.53 25.52
CA VAL A 63 8.28 2.99 25.34
C VAL A 63 6.95 3.29 24.65
N ILE A 64 6.58 2.54 23.62
CA ILE A 64 5.32 2.72 22.91
C ILE A 64 4.72 1.36 22.50
N ARG A 65 3.47 1.11 22.87
CA ARG A 65 2.75 -0.11 22.42
C ARG A 65 2.10 0.09 21.06
N ALA A 66 1.80 -1.03 20.38
CA ALA A 66 1.07 -1.03 19.11
C ALA A 66 -0.22 -0.19 19.12
N GLU A 67 -1.00 -0.19 20.22
CA GLU A 67 -2.21 0.63 20.34
C GLU A 67 -1.90 2.14 20.37
N GLY A 68 -0.75 2.54 20.93
CA GLY A 68 -0.26 3.91 20.89
C GLY A 68 0.03 4.36 19.45
N ILE A 69 0.64 3.50 18.66
CA ILE A 69 0.88 3.73 17.22
C ILE A 69 -0.45 3.86 16.47
N ARG A 70 -1.41 2.96 16.72
CA ARG A 70 -2.77 3.03 16.13
C ARG A 70 -3.46 4.35 16.47
N LYS A 71 -3.37 4.80 17.73
CA LYS A 71 -3.94 6.08 18.18
C LYS A 71 -3.30 7.28 17.49
N ILE A 72 -2.00 7.26 17.23
CA ILE A 72 -1.31 8.32 16.48
C ILE A 72 -1.85 8.39 15.05
N LEU A 73 -1.93 7.25 14.36
CA LEU A 73 -2.42 7.16 12.98
C LEU A 73 -3.90 7.56 12.86
N ARG A 74 -4.76 7.09 13.77
CA ARG A 74 -6.17 7.54 13.86
C ARG A 74 -6.26 9.04 14.16
N GLY A 75 -5.37 9.55 14.99
CA GLY A 75 -5.23 10.97 15.29
C GLY A 75 -4.68 11.82 14.14
N LEU A 76 -4.19 11.21 13.06
CA LEU A 76 -3.91 11.87 11.78
C LEU A 76 -5.09 11.79 10.81
N GLY A 77 -6.14 11.05 11.16
CA GLY A 77 -7.35 10.87 10.36
C GLY A 77 -7.33 9.65 9.45
N TYR A 78 -6.37 8.73 9.62
CA TYR A 78 -6.33 7.46 8.88
C TYR A 78 -7.12 6.35 9.60
N THR A 79 -7.67 5.44 8.81
CA THR A 79 -8.28 4.20 9.33
C THR A 79 -7.17 3.17 9.52
N VAL A 80 -7.14 2.46 10.64
CA VAL A 80 -6.10 1.47 10.93
C VAL A 80 -6.73 0.13 11.27
N LYS A 81 -6.33 -0.92 10.56
CA LYS A 81 -6.79 -2.31 10.71
C LYS A 81 -5.60 -3.27 10.79
N ASP A 82 -5.86 -4.49 11.25
CA ASP A 82 -4.86 -5.55 11.28
C ASP A 82 -4.65 -6.17 9.88
N PRO A 83 -3.41 -6.56 9.52
CA PRO A 83 -3.10 -7.11 8.19
C PRO A 83 -3.75 -8.48 7.92
N SER A 84 -4.09 -9.22 8.99
CA SER A 84 -4.70 -10.56 8.92
C SER A 84 -6.18 -10.53 8.54
N GLU A 85 -6.84 -9.37 8.60
CA GLU A 85 -8.18 -9.22 8.05
C GLU A 85 -8.09 -9.14 6.51
N ILE A 86 -8.39 -10.26 5.86
CA ILE A 86 -8.73 -10.34 4.44
C ILE A 86 -10.07 -9.62 4.24
N GLN A 87 -10.11 -8.30 4.47
CA GLN A 87 -11.31 -7.51 4.26
C GLN A 87 -11.34 -7.01 2.81
N ASP A 88 -12.18 -7.75 2.09
CA ASP A 88 -13.05 -7.45 0.96
C ASP A 88 -12.68 -6.31 0.02
N PHE A 89 -12.44 -6.73 -1.22
CA PHE A 89 -12.55 -5.94 -2.45
C PHE A 89 -13.67 -4.89 -2.41
N GLU A 90 -14.81 -5.23 -1.80
CA GLU A 90 -15.94 -4.33 -1.65
C GLU A 90 -15.66 -3.06 -0.86
N GLU A 91 -14.79 -3.10 0.16
CA GLU A 91 -14.48 -1.90 0.95
C GLU A 91 -13.56 -0.93 0.20
N GLU A 92 -12.55 -1.45 -0.51
CA GLU A 92 -11.68 -0.63 -1.38
C GLU A 92 -12.50 -0.02 -2.53
N ASP A 93 -13.41 -0.78 -3.14
CA ASP A 93 -14.33 -0.28 -4.16
C ASP A 93 -15.33 0.74 -3.60
N ARG A 94 -15.88 0.51 -2.40
CA ARG A 94 -16.75 1.49 -1.71
C ARG A 94 -16.00 2.78 -1.40
N ALA A 95 -14.73 2.70 -1.00
CA ALA A 95 -13.89 3.87 -0.79
C ALA A 95 -13.67 4.63 -2.09
N LEU A 96 -13.34 3.93 -3.18
CA LEU A 96 -13.15 4.55 -4.50
C LEU A 96 -14.42 5.22 -5.03
N ARG A 97 -15.59 4.59 -4.86
CA ARG A 97 -16.89 5.18 -5.24
C ARG A 97 -17.19 6.46 -4.46
N ARG A 98 -16.89 6.50 -3.16
CA ARG A 98 -17.05 7.73 -2.36
C ARG A 98 -16.17 8.86 -2.89
N GLU A 99 -14.93 8.57 -3.27
CA GLU A 99 -14.03 9.54 -3.87
C GLU A 99 -14.48 9.98 -5.27
N PHE A 100 -15.02 9.06 -6.07
CA PHE A 100 -15.64 9.40 -7.36
C PHE A 100 -16.79 10.39 -7.17
N HIS A 101 -17.72 10.14 -6.24
CA HIS A 101 -18.83 11.06 -5.97
C HIS A 101 -18.36 12.42 -5.48
N ARG A 102 -17.31 12.48 -4.65
CA ARG A 102 -16.69 13.74 -4.22
C ARG A 102 -16.05 14.49 -5.38
N MET A 103 -15.35 13.80 -6.28
CA MET A 103 -14.80 14.37 -7.50
C MET A 103 -15.91 14.92 -8.39
N VAL A 104 -16.95 14.14 -8.69
CA VAL A 104 -18.07 14.59 -9.53
C VAL A 104 -18.74 15.81 -8.90
N PHE A 105 -18.97 15.79 -7.59
CA PHE A 105 -19.52 16.91 -6.84
C PHE A 105 -18.66 18.17 -7.01
N GLY A 106 -17.37 18.13 -6.65
CA GLY A 106 -16.47 19.27 -6.78
C GLY A 106 -16.31 19.73 -8.24
N GLY A 107 -16.23 18.79 -9.18
CA GLY A 107 -16.11 19.03 -10.61
C GLY A 107 -17.34 19.74 -11.19
N ALA A 108 -18.55 19.38 -10.77
CA ALA A 108 -19.77 20.06 -11.17
C ALA A 108 -19.73 21.55 -10.79
N PHE A 109 -19.39 21.87 -9.54
CA PHE A 109 -19.24 23.26 -9.10
C PHE A 109 -18.12 24.00 -9.83
N ALA A 110 -16.99 23.35 -10.11
CA ALA A 110 -15.91 23.95 -10.88
C ALA A 110 -16.34 24.26 -12.31
N VAL A 111 -17.05 23.35 -12.99
CA VAL A 111 -17.59 23.58 -14.33
C VAL A 111 -18.59 24.73 -14.32
N THR A 112 -19.51 24.77 -13.34
CA THR A 112 -20.46 25.88 -13.18
C THR A 112 -19.73 27.20 -12.94
N ALA A 113 -18.70 27.23 -12.08
CA ALA A 113 -17.90 28.43 -11.84
C ALA A 113 -17.18 28.89 -13.13
N THR A 114 -16.64 27.95 -13.91
CA THR A 114 -16.02 28.24 -15.21
C THR A 114 -17.01 28.87 -16.18
N ILE A 115 -18.24 28.34 -16.27
CA ILE A 115 -19.29 28.91 -17.12
C ILE A 115 -19.60 30.35 -16.71
N ILE A 116 -19.78 30.62 -15.41
CA ILE A 116 -20.05 31.97 -14.92
C ILE A 116 -18.88 32.92 -15.21
N VAL A 117 -17.63 32.50 -14.97
CA VAL A 117 -16.45 33.31 -15.29
C VAL A 117 -16.35 33.56 -16.80
N ALA A 118 -16.63 32.56 -17.64
CA ALA A 118 -16.63 32.71 -19.09
C ALA A 118 -17.71 33.68 -19.57
N LEU A 119 -18.93 33.62 -19.02
CA LEU A 119 -20.00 34.57 -19.33
C LEU A 119 -19.59 36.01 -19.05
N ASN A 120 -18.86 36.25 -17.95
CA ASN A 120 -18.34 37.59 -17.65
C ASN A 120 -17.34 38.08 -18.70
N TRP A 121 -16.49 37.22 -19.25
CA TRP A 121 -15.59 37.59 -20.36
C TRP A 121 -16.34 38.00 -21.61
N PHE A 122 -17.52 37.43 -21.85
CA PHE A 122 -18.41 37.83 -22.95
C PHE A 122 -19.33 39.01 -22.59
N GLY A 123 -19.11 39.67 -21.44
CA GLY A 123 -19.87 40.84 -21.00
C GLY A 123 -21.19 40.53 -20.29
N TYR A 124 -21.53 39.25 -20.11
CA TYR A 124 -22.74 38.83 -19.39
C TYR A 124 -22.43 38.66 -17.90
N THR A 125 -22.82 39.64 -17.08
CA THR A 125 -22.69 39.57 -15.62
C THR A 125 -24.00 39.09 -15.00
N LEU A 126 -23.93 38.06 -14.16
CA LEU A 126 -25.11 37.55 -13.45
C LEU A 126 -25.42 38.44 -12.24
N PRO A 127 -26.70 38.77 -11.98
CA PRO A 127 -27.08 39.45 -10.75
C PRO A 127 -26.70 38.59 -9.54
N TYR A 128 -26.20 39.21 -8.48
CA TYR A 128 -25.75 38.53 -7.26
C TYR A 128 -24.66 37.46 -7.47
N GLN A 129 -23.86 37.55 -8.53
CA GLN A 129 -22.80 36.58 -8.82
C GLN A 129 -21.85 36.32 -7.64
N LYS A 130 -21.41 37.38 -6.94
CA LYS A 130 -20.53 37.23 -5.76
C LYS A 130 -21.16 36.37 -4.67
N TRP A 131 -22.47 36.51 -4.43
CA TRP A 131 -23.21 35.67 -3.48
C TRP A 131 -23.28 34.22 -3.96
N LEU A 132 -23.61 34.01 -5.23
CA LEU A 132 -23.67 32.67 -5.82
C LEU A 132 -22.31 31.96 -5.70
N MET A 133 -21.21 32.64 -6.08
CA MET A 133 -19.85 32.11 -5.95
C MET A 133 -19.47 31.84 -4.49
N GLY A 134 -19.83 32.72 -3.56
CA GLY A 134 -19.59 32.52 -2.13
C GLY A 134 -20.32 31.29 -1.56
N VAL A 135 -21.58 31.08 -1.94
CA VAL A 135 -22.36 29.89 -1.56
C VAL A 135 -21.73 28.63 -2.15
N MET A 136 -21.38 28.64 -3.44
CA MET A 136 -20.71 27.51 -4.09
C MET A 136 -19.36 27.19 -3.43
N ALA A 137 -18.53 28.20 -3.16
CA ALA A 137 -17.25 28.04 -2.48
C ALA A 137 -17.42 27.45 -1.07
N THR A 138 -18.44 27.89 -0.34
CA THR A 138 -18.77 27.34 0.99
C THR A 138 -19.17 25.87 0.90
N ILE A 139 -20.07 25.52 -0.02
CA ILE A 139 -20.56 24.16 -0.22
C ILE A 139 -19.42 23.22 -0.64
N VAL A 140 -18.54 23.66 -1.55
CA VAL A 140 -17.44 22.83 -2.03
C VAL A 140 -16.37 22.66 -0.94
N LEU A 141 -15.97 23.74 -0.27
CA LEU A 141 -14.90 23.72 0.74
C LEU A 141 -15.31 22.97 2.00
N PHE A 142 -16.49 23.28 2.57
CA PHE A 142 -16.97 22.70 3.82
C PHE A 142 -17.86 21.45 3.62
N GLY A 143 -18.34 21.19 2.41
CA GLY A 143 -19.00 19.93 2.05
C GLY A 143 -17.99 18.91 1.53
N GLY A 144 -17.69 18.95 0.23
CA GLY A 144 -16.78 18.00 -0.42
C GLY A 144 -15.35 18.00 0.16
N GLY A 145 -14.87 19.19 0.55
CA GLY A 145 -13.53 19.42 1.09
C GLY A 145 -13.39 19.31 2.62
N ALA A 146 -14.47 19.09 3.39
CA ALA A 146 -14.38 19.09 4.86
C ALA A 146 -13.38 18.09 5.43
N HIS A 147 -13.25 16.92 4.80
CA HIS A 147 -12.27 15.93 5.20
C HIS A 147 -10.83 16.46 5.04
N ILE A 148 -10.56 17.28 4.02
CA ILE A 148 -9.25 17.88 3.76
C ILE A 148 -8.91 18.88 4.87
N LEU A 149 -9.88 19.73 5.25
CA LEU A 149 -9.72 20.67 6.36
C LEU A 149 -9.38 19.94 7.66
N LYS A 150 -10.08 18.84 7.94
CA LYS A 150 -9.81 17.99 9.11
C LYS A 150 -8.39 17.41 9.06
N MET A 151 -7.99 16.80 7.95
CA MET A 151 -6.65 16.21 7.79
C MET A 151 -5.55 17.28 7.92
N SER A 152 -5.78 18.46 7.35
CA SER A 152 -4.90 19.62 7.45
C SER A 152 -4.70 20.08 8.89
N LEU A 153 -5.80 20.24 9.66
CA LEU A 153 -5.72 20.64 11.06
C LEU A 153 -4.94 19.63 11.91
N LEU A 154 -5.18 18.33 11.69
CA LEU A 154 -4.47 17.25 12.39
C LEU A 154 -2.97 17.23 12.03
N ALA A 155 -2.62 17.46 10.77
CA ALA A 155 -1.24 17.55 10.31
C ALA A 155 -0.52 18.79 10.86
N LEU A 156 -1.18 19.95 10.82
CA LEU A 156 -0.66 21.22 11.31
C LEU A 156 -0.39 21.17 12.82
N ARG A 157 -1.29 20.57 13.61
CA ARG A 157 -1.09 20.36 15.06
C ARG A 157 0.18 19.58 15.39
N ARG A 158 0.69 18.78 14.44
CA ARG A 158 1.92 17.98 14.57
C ARG A 158 3.12 18.58 13.82
N TRP A 159 3.02 19.83 13.35
CA TRP A 159 4.05 20.50 12.55
C TRP A 159 4.45 19.70 11.30
N ILE A 160 3.45 19.15 10.61
CA ILE A 160 3.61 18.45 9.34
C ILE A 160 2.98 19.32 8.25
N PHE A 161 3.83 19.95 7.44
CA PHE A 161 3.42 20.74 6.28
C PHE A 161 3.34 19.83 5.06
N ASN A 162 2.11 19.49 4.67
CA ASN A 162 1.80 18.66 3.50
C ASN A 162 0.84 19.41 2.55
N GLN A 163 0.48 18.78 1.43
CA GLN A 163 -0.44 19.36 0.44
C GLN A 163 -1.80 19.78 1.03
N HIS A 164 -2.32 19.07 2.05
CA HIS A 164 -3.60 19.43 2.67
C HIS A 164 -3.48 20.74 3.44
N VAL A 165 -2.35 20.95 4.13
CA VAL A 165 -2.02 22.22 4.79
C VAL A 165 -1.91 23.35 3.78
N LEU A 166 -1.18 23.14 2.68
CA LEU A 166 -1.03 24.14 1.63
C LEU A 166 -2.38 24.50 0.97
N LEU A 167 -3.18 23.49 0.60
CA LEU A 167 -4.54 23.70 0.06
C LEU A 167 -5.40 24.47 1.05
N THR A 168 -5.35 24.09 2.34
CA THR A 168 -6.18 24.74 3.36
C THR A 168 -5.80 26.20 3.55
N PHE A 169 -4.51 26.55 3.58
CA PHE A 169 -4.09 27.94 3.65
C PHE A 169 -4.49 28.73 2.40
N GLY A 170 -4.31 28.17 1.21
CA GLY A 170 -4.73 28.81 -0.05
C GLY A 170 -6.24 29.00 -0.14
N ALA A 171 -7.02 27.95 0.12
CA ALA A 171 -8.47 27.96 0.06
C ALA A 171 -9.11 28.78 1.18
N ALA A 172 -8.67 28.65 2.43
CA ALA A 172 -9.19 29.46 3.54
C ALA A 172 -8.80 30.93 3.40
N GLY A 173 -7.57 31.22 2.95
CA GLY A 173 -7.12 32.58 2.67
C GLY A 173 -7.93 33.22 1.55
N ALA A 174 -8.14 32.52 0.44
CA ALA A 174 -8.98 32.98 -0.66
C ALA A 174 -10.45 33.13 -0.26
N TYR A 175 -10.98 32.19 0.55
CA TYR A 175 -12.34 32.27 1.08
C TYR A 175 -12.52 33.53 1.95
N PHE A 176 -11.58 33.78 2.86
CA PHE A 176 -11.58 34.97 3.70
C PHE A 176 -11.48 36.25 2.86
N ALA A 177 -10.60 36.29 1.85
CA ALA A 177 -10.50 37.42 0.92
C ALA A 177 -11.80 37.63 0.12
N GLY A 178 -12.48 36.55 -0.29
CA GLY A 178 -13.78 36.61 -0.96
C GLY A 178 -14.86 37.23 -0.06
N VAL A 179 -14.90 36.85 1.23
CA VAL A 179 -15.80 37.46 2.22
C VAL A 179 -15.48 38.94 2.42
N MET A 180 -14.20 39.30 2.51
CA MET A 180 -13.76 40.70 2.61
C MET A 180 -14.14 41.51 1.36
N GLY A 181 -14.22 40.88 0.18
CA GLY A 181 -14.67 41.49 -1.07
C GLY A 181 -16.15 41.92 -1.12
N PHE A 182 -16.93 41.65 -0.06
CA PHE A 182 -18.25 42.26 0.17
C PHE A 182 -18.16 43.61 0.88
N PHE A 183 -17.14 43.82 1.71
CA PHE A 183 -16.94 45.05 2.49
C PHE A 183 -15.98 46.03 1.82
N TYR A 184 -15.10 45.52 0.96
CA TYR A 184 -14.06 46.28 0.28
C TYR A 184 -14.09 45.99 -1.23
N GLU A 185 -13.65 46.94 -2.05
CA GLU A 185 -13.50 46.76 -3.51
C GLU A 185 -12.27 45.90 -3.85
N ILE A 186 -12.39 44.61 -3.55
CA ILE A 186 -11.38 43.58 -3.81
C ILE A 186 -11.89 42.67 -4.94
N PRO A 187 -11.00 42.16 -5.82
CA PRO A 187 -11.35 41.09 -6.76
C PRO A 187 -12.03 39.90 -6.07
N ASP A 188 -12.88 39.20 -6.82
CA ASP A 188 -13.58 38.02 -6.30
C ASP A 188 -12.62 36.82 -6.15
N PHE A 189 -12.43 36.38 -4.91
CA PHE A 189 -11.55 35.26 -4.55
C PHE A 189 -12.29 33.95 -4.25
N PHE A 190 -13.62 33.90 -4.42
CA PHE A 190 -14.36 32.64 -4.30
C PHE A 190 -14.05 31.62 -5.42
N PRO A 191 -13.85 31.99 -6.69
CA PRO A 191 -13.55 31.01 -7.73
C PRO A 191 -12.28 30.19 -7.46
N PRO A 192 -11.13 30.77 -7.04
CA PRO A 192 -9.97 29.99 -6.61
C PRO A 192 -10.26 28.91 -5.55
N VAL A 193 -11.15 29.17 -4.59
CA VAL A 193 -11.55 28.19 -3.56
C VAL A 193 -12.21 26.97 -4.19
N ILE A 194 -13.13 27.21 -5.13
CA ILE A 194 -13.87 26.16 -5.87
C ILE A 194 -12.87 25.34 -6.69
N TYR A 195 -12.03 26.00 -7.49
CA TYR A 195 -11.07 25.32 -8.36
C TYR A 195 -10.03 24.51 -7.59
N LEU A 196 -9.40 25.10 -6.57
CA LEU A 196 -8.38 24.40 -5.77
C LEU A 196 -8.95 23.15 -5.12
N THR A 197 -10.14 23.26 -4.52
CA THR A 197 -10.79 22.13 -3.86
C THR A 197 -11.20 21.06 -4.86
N ALA A 198 -11.81 21.45 -5.99
CA ALA A 198 -12.24 20.51 -7.03
C ALA A 198 -11.07 19.77 -7.68
N PHE A 199 -9.99 20.47 -8.05
CA PHE A 199 -8.80 19.84 -8.62
C PHE A 199 -8.11 18.90 -7.64
N HIS A 200 -8.13 19.21 -6.35
CA HIS A 200 -7.61 18.29 -5.34
C HIS A 200 -8.45 17.02 -5.20
N LEU A 201 -9.78 17.15 -5.21
CA LEU A 201 -10.68 15.99 -5.20
C LEU A 201 -10.49 15.11 -6.45
N LEU A 202 -10.29 15.74 -7.61
CA LEU A 202 -9.93 15.04 -8.86
C LEU A 202 -8.60 14.30 -8.74
N SER A 203 -7.56 14.97 -8.23
CA SER A 203 -6.27 14.33 -7.98
C SER A 203 -6.39 13.15 -7.01
N GLY A 204 -7.20 13.28 -5.96
CA GLY A 204 -7.49 12.22 -5.00
C GLY A 204 -8.13 11.01 -5.66
N TYR A 205 -9.24 11.21 -6.38
CA TYR A 205 -9.93 10.13 -7.10
C TYR A 205 -9.02 9.43 -8.10
N LEU A 206 -8.29 10.18 -8.95
CA LEU A 206 -7.41 9.58 -9.95
C LEU A 206 -6.30 8.76 -9.31
N SER A 207 -5.71 9.24 -8.21
CA SER A 207 -4.70 8.48 -7.47
C SER A 207 -5.28 7.20 -6.84
N GLY A 208 -6.50 7.27 -6.31
CA GLY A 208 -7.23 6.10 -5.79
C GLY A 208 -7.54 5.07 -6.88
N LEU A 209 -8.06 5.52 -8.03
CA LEU A 209 -8.38 4.67 -9.18
C LEU A 209 -7.14 3.91 -9.67
N VAL A 210 -6.01 4.60 -9.75
CA VAL A 210 -4.72 4.03 -10.14
C VAL A 210 -4.33 2.89 -9.19
N LYS A 211 -4.43 3.15 -7.88
CA LYS A 211 -4.02 2.21 -6.83
C LYS A 211 -4.88 0.95 -6.78
N THR A 212 -6.20 1.09 -6.89
CA THR A 212 -7.13 -0.05 -6.84
C THR A 212 -6.87 -1.01 -8.01
N ARG A 213 -6.69 -0.48 -9.25
CA ARG A 213 -6.43 -1.32 -10.43
C ARG A 213 -5.11 -2.09 -10.34
N SER A 214 -4.04 -1.48 -9.83
CA SER A 214 -2.74 -2.15 -9.66
C SER A 214 -2.79 -3.27 -8.61
N SER A 215 -3.61 -3.12 -7.57
CA SER A 215 -3.72 -4.08 -6.47
C SER A 215 -4.54 -5.32 -6.85
N GLN A 216 -5.49 -5.19 -7.78
CA GLN A 216 -6.40 -6.26 -8.19
C GLN A 216 -5.70 -7.41 -8.94
N ALA A 217 -4.68 -7.12 -9.77
CA ALA A 217 -3.96 -8.13 -10.55
C ALA A 217 -3.15 -9.11 -9.69
N VAL A 218 -2.54 -8.62 -8.60
CA VAL A 218 -1.73 -9.44 -7.68
C VAL A 218 -2.61 -10.22 -6.69
N ARG A 219 -3.73 -9.64 -6.26
CA ARG A 219 -4.59 -10.25 -5.23
C ARG A 219 -5.47 -11.39 -5.74
N LYS A 220 -5.79 -11.43 -7.04
CA LYS A 220 -6.52 -12.54 -7.68
C LYS A 220 -5.73 -13.86 -7.71
N LEU A 221 -4.41 -13.79 -7.49
CA LEU A 221 -3.54 -14.96 -7.34
C LEU A 221 -3.51 -15.52 -5.91
N LEU A 222 -3.87 -14.71 -4.90
CA LEU A 222 -3.86 -15.09 -3.48
C LEU A 222 -5.16 -15.78 -3.03
N SER A 223 -6.26 -15.65 -3.79
CA SER A 223 -7.55 -16.29 -3.51
C SER A 223 -7.60 -17.78 -3.91
N LEU A 224 -6.44 -18.42 -4.11
CA LEU A 224 -6.31 -19.82 -4.55
C LEU A 224 -5.81 -20.76 -3.45
N GLN A 225 -5.66 -20.27 -2.21
CA GLN A 225 -5.41 -21.14 -1.04
C GLN A 225 -6.73 -21.75 -0.56
N PRO A 226 -6.79 -23.07 -0.32
CA PRO A 226 -7.96 -23.67 0.31
C PRO A 226 -8.10 -23.13 1.73
N LEU A 227 -9.30 -22.64 2.05
CA LEU A 227 -9.63 -22.01 3.34
C LEU A 227 -9.99 -23.04 4.42
N THR A 228 -10.09 -24.33 4.06
CA THR A 228 -10.62 -25.39 4.90
C THR A 228 -9.71 -26.62 4.95
N ALA A 229 -9.81 -27.37 6.06
CA ALA A 229 -9.10 -28.62 6.29
C ALA A 229 -10.06 -29.69 6.84
N SER A 230 -9.86 -30.94 6.44
CA SER A 230 -10.66 -32.10 6.89
C SER A 230 -10.09 -32.66 8.20
N ARG A 231 -10.55 -32.15 9.34
CA ARG A 231 -10.16 -32.63 10.67
C ARG A 231 -10.91 -33.92 11.03
N ILE A 232 -10.17 -34.92 11.50
CA ILE A 232 -10.72 -36.16 12.04
C ILE A 232 -11.02 -35.93 13.52
N VAL A 233 -12.27 -36.16 13.91
CA VAL A 233 -12.70 -36.14 15.31
C VAL A 233 -13.04 -37.55 15.74
N ILE A 234 -12.35 -38.02 16.78
CA ILE A 234 -12.61 -39.32 17.41
C ILE A 234 -13.64 -39.08 18.51
N ASP A 235 -14.91 -39.41 18.23
CA ASP A 235 -15.98 -39.29 19.21
C ASP A 235 -16.01 -40.56 20.08
N LYS A 236 -16.11 -40.44 21.40
CA LYS A 236 -15.95 -41.58 22.34
C LYS A 236 -17.06 -42.66 22.23
N LYS A 237 -18.01 -42.52 21.30
CA LYS A 237 -19.16 -43.40 21.11
C LYS A 237 -19.46 -43.79 19.66
N VAL A 238 -18.82 -43.19 18.65
CA VAL A 238 -19.05 -43.47 17.23
C VAL A 238 -17.72 -43.42 16.49
N SER A 239 -17.57 -44.27 15.47
CA SER A 239 -16.46 -44.32 14.52
C SER A 239 -15.99 -42.93 14.07
N GLU A 240 -14.71 -42.86 13.66
CA GLU A 240 -14.06 -41.65 13.13
C GLU A 240 -14.98 -40.80 12.25
N ARG A 241 -15.11 -39.52 12.59
CA ARG A 241 -15.89 -38.56 11.81
C ARG A 241 -14.98 -37.47 11.26
N GLU A 242 -14.98 -37.31 9.95
CA GLU A 242 -14.35 -36.16 9.29
C GLU A 242 -15.26 -34.93 9.39
N MET A 243 -14.71 -33.80 9.82
CA MET A 243 -15.36 -32.49 9.81
C MET A 243 -14.46 -31.49 9.10
N GLU A 244 -15.03 -30.80 8.13
CA GLU A 244 -14.36 -29.71 7.42
C GLU A 244 -14.42 -28.45 8.27
N ILE A 245 -13.26 -27.91 8.64
CA ILE A 245 -13.12 -26.71 9.48
C ILE A 245 -12.17 -25.69 8.84
N PRO A 246 -12.31 -24.39 9.15
CA PRO A 246 -11.33 -23.39 8.74
C PRO A 246 -9.93 -23.73 9.28
N VAL A 247 -8.90 -23.46 8.48
CA VAL A 247 -7.50 -23.74 8.86
C VAL A 247 -7.11 -22.98 10.13
N GLU A 248 -7.70 -21.81 10.37
CA GLU A 248 -7.47 -20.98 11.55
C GLU A 248 -7.96 -21.61 12.85
N GLU A 249 -8.89 -22.57 12.78
CA GLU A 249 -9.45 -23.25 13.96
C GLU A 249 -8.66 -24.51 14.36
N LEU A 250 -7.68 -24.93 13.55
CA LEU A 250 -6.83 -26.08 13.84
C LEU A 250 -5.94 -25.82 15.05
N LYS A 251 -5.80 -26.84 15.89
CA LYS A 251 -4.93 -26.84 17.07
C LYS A 251 -3.83 -27.88 16.93
N ARG A 252 -2.74 -27.66 17.66
CA ARG A 252 -1.65 -28.63 17.79
C ARG A 252 -2.20 -29.94 18.34
N GLY A 253 -1.86 -31.06 17.70
CA GLY A 253 -2.37 -32.40 18.01
C GLY A 253 -3.68 -32.78 17.32
N ASP A 254 -4.30 -31.88 16.54
CA ASP A 254 -5.42 -32.28 15.68
C ASP A 254 -4.94 -33.24 14.59
N MET A 255 -5.81 -34.18 14.22
CA MET A 255 -5.56 -35.14 13.13
C MET A 255 -6.26 -34.66 11.88
N VAL A 256 -5.54 -34.52 10.78
CA VAL A 256 -6.07 -34.00 9.50
C VAL A 256 -5.87 -35.03 8.40
N ARG A 257 -6.96 -35.38 7.71
CA ARG A 257 -6.95 -36.24 6.53
C ARG A 257 -6.56 -35.41 5.31
N VAL A 258 -5.52 -35.81 4.60
CA VAL A 258 -5.10 -35.16 3.34
C VAL A 258 -5.18 -36.19 2.22
N ARG A 259 -5.99 -35.92 1.20
CA ARG A 259 -6.22 -36.85 0.07
C ARG A 259 -5.24 -36.57 -1.08
N PRO A 260 -5.06 -37.51 -2.01
CA PRO A 260 -4.29 -37.26 -3.23
C PRO A 260 -4.81 -36.03 -3.99
N GLY A 261 -3.92 -35.12 -4.36
CA GLY A 261 -4.24 -33.83 -4.99
C GLY A 261 -4.51 -32.68 -4.02
N ASP A 262 -4.77 -32.95 -2.74
CA ASP A 262 -5.00 -31.91 -1.74
C ASP A 262 -3.68 -31.22 -1.36
N ARG A 263 -3.79 -29.92 -1.03
CA ARG A 263 -2.71 -29.24 -0.32
C ARG A 263 -2.73 -29.63 1.14
N ILE A 264 -1.55 -29.84 1.70
CA ILE A 264 -1.37 -30.04 3.14
C ILE A 264 -1.69 -28.70 3.83
N PRO A 265 -2.67 -28.61 4.73
CA PRO A 265 -3.14 -27.32 5.24
C PRO A 265 -2.16 -26.66 6.22
N VAL A 266 -1.47 -27.45 7.05
CA VAL A 266 -0.55 -26.99 8.10
C VAL A 266 0.62 -27.96 8.27
N ASP A 267 1.70 -27.50 8.92
CA ASP A 267 2.83 -28.37 9.21
C ASP A 267 2.46 -29.45 10.22
N GLY A 268 2.95 -30.65 9.99
CA GLY A 268 2.58 -31.80 10.80
C GLY A 268 3.51 -32.99 10.64
N ARG A 269 3.12 -34.09 11.25
CA ARG A 269 3.81 -35.38 11.15
C ARG A 269 2.83 -36.43 10.65
N ILE A 270 3.26 -37.25 9.71
CA ILE A 270 2.42 -38.35 9.21
C ILE A 270 2.29 -39.39 10.32
N VAL A 271 1.04 -39.70 10.70
CA VAL A 271 0.72 -40.78 11.65
C VAL A 271 0.15 -42.00 10.95
N GLU A 272 -0.37 -41.84 9.74
CA GLU A 272 -0.92 -42.92 8.91
C GLU A 272 -0.71 -42.63 7.42
N GLY A 273 -0.38 -43.67 6.64
CA GLY A 273 -0.22 -43.60 5.19
C GLY A 273 1.22 -43.38 4.72
N VAL A 274 1.44 -43.56 3.41
CA VAL A 274 2.69 -43.31 2.69
C VAL A 274 2.32 -42.57 1.41
N THR A 275 3.09 -41.55 1.04
CA THR A 275 2.84 -40.77 -0.18
C THR A 275 4.10 -40.08 -0.67
N SER A 276 4.11 -39.72 -1.95
CA SER A 276 4.99 -38.69 -2.49
C SER A 276 4.38 -37.29 -2.27
N ILE A 277 5.22 -36.34 -1.84
CA ILE A 277 4.83 -34.96 -1.58
C ILE A 277 5.61 -34.02 -2.49
N ASP A 278 4.88 -33.20 -3.26
CA ASP A 278 5.46 -32.13 -4.06
C ASP A 278 5.69 -30.90 -3.17
N GLN A 279 6.97 -30.63 -2.92
CA GLN A 279 7.46 -29.49 -2.14
C GLN A 279 8.01 -28.37 -3.02
N SER A 280 7.79 -28.38 -4.34
CA SER A 280 8.38 -27.42 -5.28
C SER A 280 8.02 -25.96 -4.97
N LEU A 281 6.79 -25.72 -4.49
CA LEU A 281 6.33 -24.39 -4.08
C LEU A 281 7.04 -23.85 -2.83
N VAL A 282 7.65 -24.74 -2.04
CA VAL A 282 8.21 -24.46 -0.72
C VAL A 282 9.75 -24.45 -0.77
N THR A 283 10.32 -25.44 -1.44
CA THR A 283 11.77 -25.70 -1.50
C THR A 283 12.40 -25.32 -2.83
N GLY A 284 11.60 -25.18 -3.89
CA GLY A 284 12.09 -24.97 -5.26
C GLY A 284 12.56 -26.24 -5.97
N GLU A 285 12.66 -27.38 -5.27
CA GLU A 285 13.05 -28.65 -5.86
C GLU A 285 11.87 -29.27 -6.62
N SER A 286 12.12 -29.68 -7.87
CA SER A 286 11.06 -30.12 -8.79
C SER A 286 10.66 -31.59 -8.62
N LEU A 287 11.49 -32.40 -7.95
CA LEU A 287 11.22 -33.81 -7.71
C LEU A 287 10.41 -33.97 -6.42
N PRO A 288 9.27 -34.70 -6.45
CA PRO A 288 8.53 -35.08 -5.26
C PRO A 288 9.39 -35.89 -4.29
N VAL A 289 9.14 -35.74 -3.00
CA VAL A 289 9.85 -36.47 -1.94
C VAL A 289 8.92 -37.51 -1.34
N ASP A 290 9.37 -38.76 -1.29
CA ASP A 290 8.63 -39.84 -0.64
C ASP A 290 8.65 -39.68 0.88
N LYS A 291 7.47 -39.84 1.48
CA LYS A 291 7.21 -39.61 2.90
C LYS A 291 6.32 -40.70 3.47
N GLY A 292 6.68 -41.17 4.66
CA GLY A 292 5.96 -42.20 5.39
C GLY A 292 5.67 -41.82 6.84
N ILE A 293 5.16 -42.79 7.59
CA ILE A 293 4.81 -42.63 9.01
C ILE A 293 6.03 -42.14 9.80
N GLY A 294 5.86 -41.06 10.57
CA GLY A 294 6.88 -40.45 11.39
C GLY A 294 7.58 -39.26 10.72
N ASP A 295 7.47 -39.09 9.40
CA ASP A 295 8.09 -37.98 8.68
C ASP A 295 7.33 -36.66 8.87
N GLU A 296 8.08 -35.55 8.90
CA GLU A 296 7.48 -34.20 8.88
C GLU A 296 7.01 -33.82 7.47
N VAL A 297 5.88 -33.14 7.44
CA VAL A 297 5.27 -32.53 6.26
C VAL A 297 5.10 -31.03 6.44
N ILE A 298 5.22 -30.30 5.34
CA ILE A 298 5.19 -28.84 5.32
C ILE A 298 3.86 -28.39 4.75
N GLY A 299 3.22 -27.41 5.39
CA GLY A 299 2.01 -26.76 4.89
C GLY A 299 2.17 -26.26 3.44
N GLY A 300 1.08 -26.31 2.69
CA GLY A 300 0.88 -25.98 1.28
C GLY A 300 1.71 -26.72 0.25
N SER A 301 2.48 -27.73 0.67
CA SER A 301 2.94 -28.80 -0.23
C SER A 301 1.73 -29.57 -0.77
N ILE A 302 1.86 -30.17 -1.96
CA ILE A 302 0.77 -30.90 -2.61
C ILE A 302 0.99 -32.39 -2.40
N ASN A 303 -0.02 -33.04 -1.82
CA ASN A 303 -0.05 -34.48 -1.68
C ASN A 303 -0.34 -35.11 -3.05
N ARG A 304 0.45 -36.10 -3.51
CA ARG A 304 0.32 -36.64 -4.88
C ARG A 304 -0.44 -37.96 -4.94
N THR A 305 -0.01 -38.97 -4.20
CA THR A 305 -0.34 -40.38 -4.52
C THR A 305 -1.16 -41.07 -3.43
N GLY A 306 -0.82 -40.91 -2.16
CA GLY A 306 -1.45 -41.63 -1.04
C GLY A 306 -2.34 -40.74 -0.17
N SER A 307 -3.37 -41.33 0.44
CA SER A 307 -4.08 -40.65 1.52
C SER A 307 -3.26 -40.74 2.80
N ILE A 308 -3.02 -39.60 3.46
CA ILE A 308 -2.26 -39.54 4.70
C ILE A 308 -3.09 -38.91 5.82
N VAL A 309 -2.83 -39.34 7.05
CA VAL A 309 -3.30 -38.65 8.25
C VAL A 309 -2.12 -37.94 8.88
N VAL A 310 -2.28 -36.63 9.07
CA VAL A 310 -1.24 -35.74 9.57
C VAL A 310 -1.65 -35.22 10.94
N GLU A 311 -0.81 -35.49 11.95
CA GLU A 311 -0.91 -34.83 13.25
C GLU A 311 -0.33 -33.43 13.15
N VAL A 312 -1.12 -32.43 13.51
CA VAL A 312 -0.75 -31.02 13.41
C VAL A 312 0.33 -30.69 14.45
N THR A 313 1.50 -30.25 13.99
CA THR A 313 2.64 -29.92 14.88
C THR A 313 2.82 -28.42 15.07
N ARG A 314 2.48 -27.60 14.07
CA ARG A 314 2.56 -26.13 14.10
C ARG A 314 1.34 -25.54 13.40
N VAL A 315 0.71 -24.53 14.02
CA VAL A 315 -0.49 -23.84 13.50
C VAL A 315 -0.26 -22.33 13.45
N GLY A 316 -1.02 -21.63 12.61
CA GLY A 316 -1.00 -20.17 12.56
C GLY A 316 0.40 -19.58 12.28
N GLU A 317 0.82 -18.64 13.14
CA GLU A 317 2.10 -17.91 13.10
C GLU A 317 3.33 -18.83 13.13
N ASP A 318 3.23 -20.02 13.74
CA ASP A 318 4.34 -20.95 13.87
C ASP A 318 4.55 -21.84 12.63
N SER A 319 3.59 -21.90 11.70
CA SER A 319 3.73 -22.72 10.49
C SER A 319 4.82 -22.19 9.54
N PHE A 320 5.48 -23.09 8.82
CA PHE A 320 6.53 -22.72 7.85
C PHE A 320 6.01 -21.74 6.81
N LEU A 321 4.86 -22.02 6.21
CA LEU A 321 4.27 -21.13 5.21
C LEU A 321 3.87 -19.78 5.78
N ARG A 322 3.39 -19.71 7.02
CA ARG A 322 3.06 -18.43 7.63
C ARG A 322 4.33 -17.62 7.92
N ARG A 323 5.41 -18.26 8.36
CA ARG A 323 6.72 -17.62 8.51
C ARG A 323 7.27 -17.12 7.17
N VAL A 324 7.22 -17.95 6.12
CA VAL A 324 7.64 -17.52 4.77
C VAL A 324 6.74 -16.41 4.22
N ALA A 325 5.41 -16.53 4.36
CA ALA A 325 4.47 -15.49 3.97
C ALA A 325 4.74 -14.21 4.74
N GLN A 326 4.97 -14.28 6.05
CA GLN A 326 5.33 -13.16 6.90
C GLN A 326 6.65 -12.54 6.44
N TYR A 327 7.69 -13.33 6.14
CA TYR A 327 8.96 -12.79 5.61
C TYR A 327 8.78 -12.14 4.24
N VAL A 328 7.96 -12.71 3.35
CA VAL A 328 7.64 -12.14 2.04
C VAL A 328 6.80 -10.87 2.19
N GLU A 329 5.87 -10.83 3.14
CA GLU A 329 5.04 -9.67 3.43
C GLU A 329 5.81 -8.56 4.15
N GLU A 330 6.70 -8.91 5.07
CA GLU A 330 7.68 -8.01 5.67
C GLU A 330 8.62 -7.47 4.61
N ALA A 331 9.09 -8.29 3.67
CA ALA A 331 9.89 -7.85 2.53
C ALA A 331 9.10 -6.94 1.57
N LYS A 332 7.79 -7.15 1.39
CA LYS A 332 6.90 -6.23 0.64
C LYS A 332 6.68 -4.90 1.37
N ALA A 333 6.67 -4.92 2.71
CA ALA A 333 6.48 -3.74 3.54
C ALA A 333 7.78 -2.98 3.77
N LEU A 334 8.92 -3.67 3.72
CA LEU A 334 10.25 -3.09 3.64
C LEU A 334 10.39 -2.39 2.29
N LYS A 335 10.45 -1.06 2.35
CA LYS A 335 10.84 -0.26 1.20
C LYS A 335 12.25 -0.73 0.78
N PRO A 336 12.53 -0.94 -0.51
CA PRO A 336 13.82 -0.51 -1.01
C PRO A 336 13.94 0.95 -0.57
N GLY A 337 15.01 1.35 0.12
CA GLY A 337 15.18 2.66 0.79
C GLY A 337 15.12 3.91 -0.12
N ILE A 338 14.55 3.78 -1.31
CA ILE A 338 14.31 4.79 -2.31
C ILE A 338 13.08 5.59 -1.88
N ILE A 339 13.32 6.80 -1.38
CA ILE A 339 12.28 7.84 -1.29
C ILE A 339 11.84 8.12 -2.73
N LEU A 340 10.56 7.91 -3.03
CA LEU A 340 9.95 8.27 -4.30
C LEU A 340 10.35 9.72 -4.65
N LEU A 341 10.84 9.97 -5.87
CA LEU A 341 11.33 11.30 -6.25
C LEU A 341 10.33 12.42 -5.93
N SER A 342 9.04 12.21 -6.21
CA SER A 342 7.96 13.14 -5.87
C SER A 342 7.93 13.47 -4.38
N ASP A 343 8.06 12.47 -3.53
CA ASP A 343 8.10 12.65 -2.08
C ASP A 343 9.24 13.57 -1.64
N ARG A 344 10.46 13.36 -2.17
CA ARG A 344 11.59 14.23 -1.86
C ARG A 344 11.33 15.69 -2.26
N VAL A 345 10.78 15.91 -3.45
CA VAL A 345 10.44 17.25 -3.95
C VAL A 345 9.40 17.92 -3.05
N LEU A 346 8.34 17.20 -2.68
CA LEU A 346 7.20 17.74 -1.96
C LEU A 346 7.53 18.16 -0.52
N ASN A 347 8.45 17.44 0.12
CA ASN A 347 8.95 17.78 1.47
C ASN A 347 9.63 19.16 1.53
N ILE A 348 10.23 19.61 0.43
CA ILE A 348 10.91 20.91 0.33
C ILE A 348 9.95 21.95 -0.25
N TYR A 349 9.18 21.56 -1.26
CA TYR A 349 8.30 22.44 -2.01
C TYR A 349 7.22 23.08 -1.13
N VAL A 350 6.51 22.30 -0.31
CA VAL A 350 5.40 22.84 0.51
C VAL A 350 5.88 23.89 1.52
N PRO A 351 6.91 23.62 2.36
CA PRO A 351 7.46 24.66 3.24
C PRO A 351 7.99 25.88 2.47
N ALA A 352 8.64 25.68 1.32
CA ALA A 352 9.16 26.78 0.52
C ALA A 352 8.05 27.72 0.03
N VAL A 353 6.93 27.19 -0.48
CA VAL A 353 5.79 28.00 -0.93
C VAL A 353 5.18 28.78 0.23
N LEU A 354 5.02 28.17 1.40
CA LEU A 354 4.52 28.86 2.60
C LEU A 354 5.45 30.01 3.03
N ILE A 355 6.76 29.77 3.05
CA ILE A 355 7.77 30.79 3.37
C ILE A 355 7.74 31.92 2.34
N ILE A 356 7.72 31.61 1.04
CA ILE A 356 7.68 32.61 -0.03
C ILE A 356 6.39 33.43 0.03
N SER A 357 5.26 32.82 0.40
CA SER A 357 3.99 33.54 0.59
C SER A 357 4.09 34.56 1.73
N ILE A 358 4.65 34.16 2.88
CA ILE A 358 4.89 35.06 4.02
C ILE A 358 5.88 36.17 3.64
N LEU A 359 6.99 35.84 3.00
CA LEU A 359 7.98 36.82 2.55
C LEU A 359 7.38 37.79 1.53
N SER A 360 6.52 37.31 0.63
CA SER A 360 5.81 38.15 -0.34
C SER A 360 4.88 39.12 0.37
N PHE A 361 4.12 38.65 1.37
CA PHE A 361 3.30 39.52 2.20
C PHE A 361 4.14 40.61 2.89
N LEU A 362 5.22 40.22 3.57
CA LEU A 362 6.09 41.13 4.31
C LEU A 362 6.77 42.15 3.38
N PHE A 363 7.22 41.73 2.21
CA PHE A 363 7.84 42.62 1.23
C PHE A 363 6.84 43.66 0.70
N TRP A 364 5.64 43.23 0.32
CA TRP A 364 4.62 44.13 -0.22
C TRP A 364 3.93 45.00 0.84
N TYR A 365 4.00 44.62 2.12
CA TYR A 365 3.48 45.43 3.21
C TYR A 365 4.53 46.36 3.82
N PHE A 366 5.75 45.88 4.10
CA PHE A 366 6.80 46.67 4.75
C PHE A 366 7.92 47.09 3.77
N GLY A 367 8.37 46.19 2.90
CA GLY A 367 9.50 46.42 2.00
C GLY A 367 9.26 47.54 0.98
N ILE A 368 8.01 47.70 0.52
CA ILE A 368 7.61 48.77 -0.39
C ILE A 368 7.80 50.18 0.20
N VAL A 369 7.77 50.32 1.52
CA VAL A 369 8.01 51.60 2.21
C VAL A 369 9.45 52.08 2.00
N LEU A 370 10.41 51.14 1.97
CA LEU A 370 11.82 51.44 1.68
C LEU A 370 12.03 51.95 0.23
N LEU A 371 11.07 51.66 -0.65
CA LEU A 371 11.04 52.11 -2.05
C LEU A 371 10.23 53.42 -2.22
N GLY A 372 9.85 54.09 -1.12
CA GLY A 372 9.11 55.35 -1.14
C GLY A 372 7.65 55.25 -1.58
N LYS A 373 7.07 54.04 -1.58
CA LYS A 373 5.67 53.79 -1.96
C LYS A 373 4.82 53.48 -0.72
N THR A 374 3.52 53.74 -0.81
CA THR A 374 2.58 53.51 0.29
C THR A 374 2.27 52.01 0.45
N PRO A 375 2.25 51.50 1.70
CA PRO A 375 1.93 50.11 1.94
C PRO A 375 0.44 49.87 1.71
N SER A 376 0.10 48.81 0.96
CA SER A 376 -1.28 48.41 0.72
C SER A 376 -1.51 46.99 1.21
N LEU A 377 -2.36 46.85 2.23
CA LEU A 377 -2.77 45.55 2.76
C LEU A 377 -3.41 44.67 1.68
N LEU A 378 -4.15 45.30 0.76
CA LEU A 378 -4.79 44.61 -0.37
C LEU A 378 -3.74 43.99 -1.29
N VAL A 379 -2.72 44.76 -1.69
CA VAL A 379 -1.64 44.26 -2.57
C VAL A 379 -0.81 43.18 -1.87
N ALA A 380 -0.48 43.36 -0.60
CA ALA A 380 0.27 42.37 0.18
C ALA A 380 -0.50 41.05 0.33
N THR A 381 -1.79 41.12 0.64
CA THR A 381 -2.67 39.94 0.74
C THR A 381 -2.84 39.28 -0.62
N TYR A 382 -3.03 40.06 -1.69
CA TYR A 382 -3.13 39.56 -3.06
C TYR A 382 -1.86 38.80 -3.46
N ALA A 383 -0.68 39.36 -3.18
CA ALA A 383 0.61 38.72 -3.47
C ALA A 383 0.77 37.41 -2.70
N ALA A 384 0.47 37.41 -1.39
CA ALA A 384 0.56 36.22 -0.55
C ALA A 384 -0.39 35.10 -1.02
N LEU A 385 -1.65 35.44 -1.31
CA LEU A 385 -2.65 34.50 -1.82
C LEU A 385 -2.30 33.99 -3.21
N SER A 386 -1.78 34.84 -4.10
CA SER A 386 -1.32 34.44 -5.43
C SER A 386 -0.24 33.37 -5.35
N VAL A 387 0.73 33.52 -4.45
CA VAL A 387 1.77 32.51 -4.21
C VAL A 387 1.15 31.19 -3.70
N LEU A 388 0.21 31.24 -2.75
CA LEU A 388 -0.43 30.02 -2.22
C LEU A 388 -1.29 29.29 -3.26
N ILE A 389 -2.05 30.04 -4.06
CA ILE A 389 -2.98 29.50 -5.07
C ILE A 389 -2.18 28.94 -6.25
N ILE A 390 -1.24 29.71 -6.82
CA ILE A 390 -0.45 29.30 -7.98
C ILE A 390 0.59 28.24 -7.59
N GLY A 391 1.16 28.35 -6.38
CA GLY A 391 2.10 27.38 -5.84
C GLY A 391 1.46 26.05 -5.42
N TYR A 392 0.17 25.81 -5.71
CA TYR A 392 -0.48 24.55 -5.38
C TYR A 392 -0.12 23.45 -6.39
N PRO A 393 0.61 22.38 -5.99
CA PRO A 393 1.20 21.44 -6.94
C PRO A 393 0.26 20.28 -7.32
N CYS A 394 -0.93 20.60 -7.85
CA CYS A 394 -1.96 19.60 -8.17
C CYS A 394 -1.48 18.52 -9.15
N ALA A 395 -0.79 18.91 -10.23
CA ALA A 395 -0.30 17.97 -11.24
C ALA A 395 0.86 17.10 -10.75
N LEU A 396 1.72 17.62 -9.86
CA LEU A 396 2.88 16.89 -9.35
C LEU A 396 2.47 15.67 -8.53
N GLY A 397 1.36 15.77 -7.79
CA GLY A 397 0.78 14.65 -7.04
C GLY A 397 0.27 13.51 -7.93
N MET A 398 -0.09 13.81 -9.19
CA MET A 398 -0.65 12.85 -10.15
C MET A 398 0.38 12.29 -11.14
N ALA A 399 1.45 13.03 -11.40
CA ALA A 399 2.46 12.68 -12.40
C ALA A 399 3.05 11.28 -12.17
N MET A 400 3.37 10.96 -10.92
CA MET A 400 3.97 9.68 -10.55
C MET A 400 3.02 8.49 -10.70
N PRO A 401 1.81 8.48 -10.11
CA PRO A 401 0.84 7.41 -10.34
C PRO A 401 0.55 7.15 -11.83
N LEU A 402 0.41 8.20 -12.64
CA LEU A 402 0.15 8.07 -14.08
C LEU A 402 1.34 7.47 -14.85
N ALA A 403 2.55 7.94 -14.56
CA ALA A 403 3.77 7.39 -15.16
C ALA A 403 3.95 5.91 -14.81
N LEU A 404 3.66 5.54 -13.56
CA LEU A 404 3.73 4.16 -13.10
C LEU A 404 2.72 3.25 -13.80
N ILE A 405 1.47 3.67 -13.98
CA ILE A 405 0.51 2.86 -14.76
C ILE A 405 1.01 2.66 -16.18
N ARG A 406 1.40 3.73 -16.86
CA ARG A 406 1.81 3.64 -18.27
C ARG A 406 3.03 2.74 -18.39
N GLY A 407 3.99 2.89 -17.48
CA GLY A 407 5.17 2.03 -17.38
C GLY A 407 4.81 0.56 -17.11
N SER A 408 3.93 0.30 -16.15
CA SER A 408 3.47 -1.06 -15.82
C SER A 408 2.69 -1.71 -16.94
N GLY A 409 1.83 -0.96 -17.64
CA GLY A 409 1.10 -1.46 -18.81
C GLY A 409 2.06 -1.84 -19.93
N LEU A 410 3.00 -0.95 -20.27
CA LEU A 410 4.04 -1.23 -21.27
C LEU A 410 4.94 -2.41 -20.88
N GLY A 411 5.23 -2.58 -19.58
CA GLY A 411 5.95 -3.73 -19.06
C GLY A 411 5.13 -5.03 -19.22
N ALA A 412 3.86 -5.00 -18.85
CA ALA A 412 2.96 -6.14 -18.94
C ALA A 412 2.76 -6.62 -20.39
N ASP A 413 2.65 -5.69 -21.35
CA ASP A 413 2.59 -6.00 -22.79
C ASP A 413 3.85 -6.74 -23.28
N LYS A 414 4.96 -6.65 -22.55
CA LYS A 414 6.24 -7.34 -22.79
C LYS A 414 6.49 -8.53 -21.86
N GLY A 415 5.48 -8.96 -21.10
CA GLY A 415 5.61 -10.06 -20.12
C GLY A 415 6.35 -9.68 -18.83
N ILE A 416 6.60 -8.39 -18.59
CA ILE A 416 7.29 -7.89 -17.39
C ILE A 416 6.25 -7.32 -16.41
N LEU A 417 5.97 -8.07 -15.35
CA LEU A 417 5.00 -7.68 -14.33
C LEU A 417 5.67 -6.92 -13.18
N MET A 418 5.59 -5.60 -13.22
CA MET A 418 6.09 -4.72 -12.16
C MET A 418 5.06 -4.60 -11.03
N ARG A 419 5.42 -5.11 -9.84
CA ARG A 419 4.49 -5.21 -8.69
C ARG A 419 4.32 -3.92 -7.89
N SER A 420 5.23 -2.94 -8.03
CA SER A 420 5.20 -1.69 -7.27
C SER A 420 5.87 -0.54 -8.03
N GLY A 421 5.62 0.70 -7.60
CA GLY A 421 6.24 1.89 -8.19
C GLY A 421 7.72 2.03 -7.86
N GLU A 422 8.09 1.55 -6.68
CA GLU A 422 9.46 1.48 -6.17
C GLU A 422 10.31 0.56 -7.03
N ALA A 423 9.73 -0.55 -7.54
CA ALA A 423 10.42 -1.48 -8.43
C ALA A 423 10.95 -0.78 -9.70
N PHE A 424 10.20 0.18 -10.27
CA PHE A 424 10.67 0.94 -11.43
C PHE A 424 11.90 1.79 -11.13
N GLN A 425 11.95 2.41 -9.95
CA GLN A 425 13.07 3.26 -9.56
C GLN A 425 14.28 2.41 -9.17
N ALA A 426 14.05 1.34 -8.40
CA ALA A 426 15.09 0.41 -7.99
C ALA A 426 15.72 -0.28 -9.19
N PHE A 427 14.92 -0.76 -10.14
CA PHE A 427 15.40 -1.49 -11.31
C PHE A 427 16.34 -0.66 -12.18
N ARG A 428 16.13 0.66 -12.27
CA ARG A 428 17.06 1.56 -12.97
C ARG A 428 18.46 1.56 -12.34
N ASP A 429 18.51 1.42 -11.03
CA ASP A 429 19.74 1.50 -10.25
C ASP A 429 20.38 0.09 -10.05
N VAL A 430 19.83 -0.97 -10.67
CA VAL A 430 20.38 -2.33 -10.62
C VAL A 430 21.57 -2.46 -11.57
N GLU A 431 22.75 -2.73 -11.00
CA GLU A 431 23.99 -2.97 -11.76
C GLU A 431 24.32 -4.46 -11.93
N LYS A 432 23.81 -5.31 -11.02
CA LYS A 432 24.10 -6.75 -10.97
C LYS A 432 22.80 -7.52 -10.88
N ILE A 433 22.62 -8.49 -11.77
CA ILE A 433 21.47 -9.40 -11.75
C ILE A 433 21.99 -10.78 -11.40
N VAL A 434 21.49 -11.34 -10.30
CA VAL A 434 21.76 -12.72 -9.89
C VAL A 434 20.54 -13.54 -10.25
N PHE A 435 20.73 -14.58 -11.04
CA PHE A 435 19.67 -15.49 -11.44
C PHE A 435 19.72 -16.75 -10.59
N ASP A 436 18.56 -17.21 -10.16
CA ASP A 436 18.42 -18.58 -9.69
C ASP A 436 18.58 -19.54 -10.88
N LYS A 437 19.07 -20.75 -10.64
CA LYS A 437 19.29 -21.72 -11.71
C LYS A 437 17.98 -22.42 -12.06
N THR A 438 17.38 -23.09 -11.09
CA THR A 438 16.27 -24.02 -11.31
C THR A 438 14.96 -23.26 -11.56
N GLY A 439 14.30 -23.51 -12.69
CA GLY A 439 13.02 -22.86 -13.03
C GLY A 439 13.12 -21.39 -13.48
N THR A 440 14.31 -20.77 -13.40
CA THR A 440 14.58 -19.43 -13.96
C THR A 440 15.46 -19.53 -15.21
N ILE A 441 16.63 -20.18 -15.11
CA ILE A 441 17.49 -20.46 -16.27
C ILE A 441 17.12 -21.80 -16.91
N THR A 442 16.74 -22.80 -16.11
CA THR A 442 16.36 -24.13 -16.60
C THR A 442 14.86 -24.23 -16.90
N LEU A 443 14.50 -25.22 -17.73
CA LEU A 443 13.11 -25.50 -18.13
C LEU A 443 12.21 -26.00 -16.97
N GLY A 444 12.75 -26.23 -15.77
CA GLY A 444 12.00 -26.70 -14.60
C GLY A 444 11.44 -28.13 -14.71
N ARG A 445 11.76 -28.84 -15.80
CA ARG A 445 11.42 -30.25 -16.02
C ARG A 445 12.64 -31.01 -16.51
N PRO A 446 12.95 -32.19 -15.94
CA PRO A 446 14.02 -33.04 -16.45
C PRO A 446 13.65 -33.52 -17.86
N VAL A 447 14.64 -33.55 -18.75
CA VAL A 447 14.52 -34.09 -20.11
C VAL A 447 15.75 -34.95 -20.36
N VAL A 448 15.55 -36.14 -20.93
CA VAL A 448 16.66 -37.00 -21.36
C VAL A 448 17.39 -36.29 -22.52
N THR A 449 18.60 -35.83 -22.28
CA THR A 449 19.43 -35.12 -23.28
C THR A 449 20.42 -36.02 -23.99
N ARG A 450 20.89 -37.07 -23.31
CA ARG A 450 21.88 -38.00 -23.83
C ARG A 450 21.68 -39.38 -23.21
N VAL A 451 21.86 -40.41 -24.03
CA VAL A 451 21.96 -41.80 -23.60
C VAL A 451 23.33 -42.29 -24.05
N GLU A 452 24.16 -42.68 -23.09
CA GLU A 452 25.49 -43.24 -23.34
C GLU A 452 25.47 -44.71 -22.97
N THR A 453 25.86 -45.56 -23.92
CA THR A 453 25.84 -47.02 -23.77
C THR A 453 27.29 -47.53 -23.73
N PHE A 454 27.54 -48.57 -22.94
CA PHE A 454 28.88 -49.19 -22.84
C PHE A 454 29.15 -50.19 -23.99
N SER A 455 28.11 -50.64 -24.69
CA SER A 455 28.14 -51.58 -25.83
C SER A 455 27.42 -50.97 -27.04
N GLU A 456 27.55 -51.58 -28.23
CA GLU A 456 26.75 -51.25 -29.44
C GLU A 456 25.26 -51.64 -29.29
N GLU A 457 24.73 -51.70 -28.06
CA GLU A 457 23.30 -51.89 -27.81
C GLU A 457 22.48 -50.74 -28.39
N ASP A 458 21.30 -51.09 -28.90
CA ASP A 458 20.37 -50.10 -29.44
C ASP A 458 19.91 -49.17 -28.30
N THR A 459 20.29 -47.90 -28.41
CA THR A 459 19.83 -46.82 -27.52
C THR A 459 18.32 -46.85 -27.27
N GLY A 460 17.51 -47.29 -28.24
CA GLY A 460 16.06 -47.42 -28.09
C GLY A 460 15.67 -48.49 -27.08
N GLU A 461 16.37 -49.62 -27.04
CA GLU A 461 16.07 -50.74 -26.14
C GLU A 461 16.40 -50.40 -24.69
N ILE A 462 17.55 -49.75 -24.44
CA ILE A 462 17.93 -49.27 -23.10
C ILE A 462 16.94 -48.23 -22.57
N LEU A 463 16.52 -47.29 -23.41
CA LEU A 463 15.49 -46.31 -23.06
C LEU A 463 14.16 -46.99 -22.70
N LEU A 464 13.79 -48.03 -23.44
CA LEU A 464 12.54 -48.77 -23.24
C LEU A 464 12.58 -49.58 -21.94
N ILE A 465 13.73 -50.18 -21.60
CA ILE A 465 13.95 -50.86 -20.32
C ILE A 465 13.91 -49.85 -19.18
N ALA A 466 14.66 -48.74 -19.27
CA ALA A 466 14.68 -47.70 -18.25
C ALA A 466 13.28 -47.11 -18.02
N ALA A 467 12.55 -46.77 -19.08
CA ALA A 467 11.18 -46.30 -18.99
C ALA A 467 10.21 -47.34 -18.42
N SER A 468 10.43 -48.63 -18.66
CA SER A 468 9.60 -49.71 -18.11
C SER A 468 9.80 -49.88 -16.61
N VAL A 469 11.04 -49.69 -16.13
CA VAL A 469 11.37 -49.73 -14.69
C VAL A 469 10.84 -48.47 -14.00
N GLU A 470 11.06 -47.30 -14.60
CA GLU A 470 10.64 -46.00 -14.04
C GLU A 470 9.14 -45.74 -14.20
N ARG A 471 8.39 -46.60 -14.90
CA ARG A 471 6.95 -46.43 -15.13
C ARG A 471 6.11 -46.29 -13.85
N LEU A 472 6.60 -46.82 -12.72
CA LEU A 472 5.94 -46.75 -11.41
C LEU A 472 6.39 -45.56 -10.56
N SER A 473 7.43 -44.84 -11.00
CA SER A 473 7.89 -43.58 -10.41
C SER A 473 7.36 -42.43 -11.26
N GLU A 474 6.30 -41.76 -10.81
CA GLU A 474 5.72 -40.59 -11.49
C GLU A 474 6.47 -39.28 -11.21
#